data_AF-A0A949XK76-F1
#
_entry.id   AF-A0A949XK76-F1
#
_cell.length_a   1.000
_cell.length_b   1.000
_cell.length_c   1.000
_cell.angle_alpha   90.00
_cell.angle_beta   90.00
_cell.angle_gamma   90.00
#
_symmetry.space_group_name_H-M   'P 1'
#
loop_
_entity.id
_entity.type
_entity.pdbx_description
1 polymer ?
#
loop_
_entity_poly.entity_id
_entity_poly.type
_entity_poly.pdbx_seq_one_letter_code
_entity_poly.pdbx_strand_id
1 'polypeptide(L)'
;SAEITAITKKDPGELYVDMTKKYGNPVYERIDARATTEEKAILSKLSPEQVAATELAGEKIEAMLTTAPGNGAPLGGLKVVTKNGWFAARPSGTEEVYKIYAESFLGEDHLKRIQQEAQKLISRTFESAGAAKA
;
A
#
# COMPACT_ATOMS: atom_id res chain seq x y z
N SER A 1 -27.63 -2.51 -5.32
CA SER A 1 -27.48 -3.94 -5.71
C SER A 1 -28.63 -4.42 -6.60
N ALA A 2 -29.87 -3.94 -6.40
CA ALA A 2 -31.05 -4.43 -7.11
C ALA A 2 -30.94 -4.41 -8.65
N GLU A 3 -30.37 -3.37 -9.26
CA GLU A 3 -30.19 -3.30 -10.72
C GLU A 3 -29.26 -4.40 -11.25
N ILE A 4 -28.06 -4.54 -10.67
CA ILE A 4 -27.09 -5.56 -11.05
C ILE A 4 -27.75 -6.94 -11.00
N THR A 5 -28.40 -7.27 -9.89
CA THR A 5 -29.08 -8.57 -9.73
C THR A 5 -30.26 -8.74 -10.67
N ALA A 6 -31.06 -7.69 -10.91
CA ALA A 6 -32.20 -7.76 -11.82
C ALA A 6 -31.77 -8.04 -13.26
N ILE A 7 -30.65 -7.45 -13.69
CA ILE A 7 -30.13 -7.57 -15.06
C ILE A 7 -29.29 -8.85 -15.25
N THR A 8 -28.35 -9.12 -14.36
CA THR A 8 -27.39 -10.24 -14.51
C THR A 8 -27.92 -11.55 -13.94
N LYS A 9 -28.99 -11.50 -13.14
CA LYS A 9 -29.54 -12.62 -12.35
C LYS A 9 -28.55 -13.21 -11.35
N LYS A 10 -27.50 -12.46 -11.01
CA LYS A 10 -26.50 -12.81 -10.00
C LYS A 10 -26.41 -11.72 -8.95
N ASP A 11 -26.22 -12.10 -7.70
CA ASP A 11 -25.90 -11.12 -6.67
C ASP A 11 -24.45 -10.59 -6.85
N PRO A 12 -24.13 -9.38 -6.36
CA PRO A 12 -22.79 -8.82 -6.52
C PRO A 12 -21.65 -9.68 -5.96
N GLY A 13 -21.90 -10.51 -4.94
CA GLY A 13 -20.94 -11.44 -4.38
C GLY A 13 -20.60 -12.58 -5.33
N GLU A 14 -21.60 -13.13 -6.04
CA GLU A 14 -21.36 -14.12 -7.10
C GLU A 14 -20.53 -13.54 -8.25
N LEU A 15 -20.80 -12.29 -8.64
CA LEU A 15 -20.01 -11.60 -9.65
C LEU A 15 -18.57 -11.36 -9.19
N TYR A 16 -18.37 -11.02 -7.91
CA TYR A 16 -17.04 -10.91 -7.33
C TYR A 16 -16.29 -12.25 -7.37
N VAL A 17 -16.95 -13.36 -7.01
CA VAL A 17 -16.37 -14.71 -7.10
C VAL A 17 -15.96 -15.05 -8.54
N ASP A 18 -16.75 -14.65 -9.54
CA ASP A 18 -16.37 -14.86 -10.94
C ASP A 18 -15.19 -13.97 -11.37
N MET A 19 -15.09 -12.75 -10.85
CA MET A 19 -13.92 -11.90 -11.06
C MET A 19 -12.66 -12.49 -10.44
N THR A 20 -12.73 -13.05 -9.23
CA THR A 20 -11.56 -13.63 -8.56
C THR A 20 -11.05 -14.89 -9.25
N LYS A 21 -11.93 -15.68 -9.86
CA LYS A 21 -11.53 -16.79 -10.74
C LYS A 21 -10.75 -16.32 -11.97
N LYS A 22 -11.12 -15.16 -12.54
CA LYS A 22 -10.52 -14.64 -13.77
C LYS A 22 -9.23 -13.86 -13.53
N TYR A 23 -9.17 -13.08 -12.46
CA TYR A 23 -8.11 -12.10 -12.22
C TYR A 23 -7.27 -12.40 -10.96
N GLY A 24 -7.59 -13.46 -10.23
CA GLY A 24 -6.98 -13.79 -8.94
C GLY A 24 -7.81 -13.25 -7.76
N ASN A 25 -7.62 -13.87 -6.60
CA ASN A 25 -8.33 -13.51 -5.37
C ASN A 25 -7.43 -12.65 -4.46
N PRO A 26 -7.60 -11.32 -4.44
CA PRO A 26 -6.77 -10.46 -3.62
C PRO A 26 -7.12 -10.60 -2.15
N VAL A 27 -6.10 -10.56 -1.30
CA VAL A 27 -6.22 -10.34 0.14
C VAL A 27 -5.73 -8.94 0.46
N TYR A 28 -6.45 -8.24 1.33
CA TYR A 28 -6.22 -6.83 1.65
C TYR A 28 -6.25 -6.61 3.15
N GLU A 29 -5.29 -5.84 3.65
CA GLU A 29 -5.28 -5.39 5.05
C GLU A 29 -4.70 -3.99 5.19
N ARG A 30 -5.10 -3.34 6.29
CA ARG A 30 -4.52 -2.09 6.75
C ARG A 30 -3.92 -2.29 8.14
N ILE A 31 -2.69 -1.81 8.32
CA ILE A 31 -2.02 -1.78 9.61
C ILE A 31 -1.58 -0.36 9.94
N ASP A 32 -1.49 -0.07 11.23
CA ASP A 32 -1.01 1.21 11.74
C ASP A 32 0.35 0.99 12.42
N ALA A 33 1.30 1.89 12.18
CA ALA A 33 2.64 1.85 12.75
C ALA A 33 2.95 3.20 13.41
N ARG A 34 3.58 3.18 14.59
CA ARG A 34 3.91 4.41 15.34
C ARG A 34 4.83 5.30 14.50
N ALA A 35 4.60 6.60 14.58
CA ALA A 35 5.52 7.58 14.03
C ALA A 35 5.46 8.89 14.80
N THR A 36 6.64 9.47 15.03
CA THR A 36 6.79 10.83 15.56
C THR A 36 6.26 11.87 14.59
N THR A 37 6.13 13.12 15.04
CA THR A 37 5.74 14.24 14.18
C THR A 37 6.75 14.45 13.05
N GLU A 38 8.04 14.28 13.36
CA GLU A 38 9.16 14.37 12.43
C GLU A 38 9.09 13.26 11.37
N GLU A 39 8.88 12.02 11.78
CA GLU A 39 8.73 10.86 10.87
C GLU A 39 7.51 11.04 9.94
N LYS A 40 6.38 11.52 10.48
CA LYS A 40 5.19 11.84 9.67
C LYS A 40 5.47 12.94 8.64
N ALA A 41 6.22 13.97 9.01
CA ALA A 41 6.60 15.04 8.10
C ALA A 41 7.51 14.52 6.97
N ILE A 42 8.47 13.66 7.29
CA ILE A 42 9.33 12.98 6.29
C ILE A 42 8.48 12.15 5.33
N LEU A 43 7.60 11.30 5.85
CA LEU A 43 6.72 10.46 5.00
C LEU A 43 5.84 11.30 4.07
N SER A 44 5.32 12.43 4.54
CA SER A 44 4.45 13.31 3.73
C SER A 44 5.17 13.96 2.54
N LYS A 45 6.50 14.10 2.61
CA LYS A 45 7.36 14.76 1.62
C LYS A 45 8.33 13.80 0.93
N LEU A 46 8.13 12.50 1.12
CA LEU A 46 9.02 11.49 0.58
C LEU A 46 9.04 11.58 -0.96
N SER A 47 10.22 11.42 -1.55
CA SER A 47 10.41 11.26 -2.99
C SER A 47 10.87 9.84 -3.32
N PRO A 48 10.53 9.28 -4.50
CA PRO A 48 10.94 7.93 -4.87
C PRO A 48 12.45 7.71 -4.83
N GLU A 49 13.24 8.73 -5.13
CA GLU A 49 14.71 8.68 -5.15
C GLU A 49 15.33 8.45 -3.76
N GLN A 50 14.57 8.73 -2.69
CA GLN A 50 14.99 8.50 -1.31
C GLN A 50 14.81 7.03 -0.86
N VAL A 51 14.24 6.19 -1.72
CA VAL A 51 13.93 4.79 -1.40
C VAL A 51 14.77 3.86 -2.27
N ALA A 52 15.83 3.30 -1.68
CA ALA A 52 16.78 2.43 -2.38
C ALA A 52 16.31 0.95 -2.49
N ALA A 53 15.02 0.70 -2.73
CA ALA A 53 14.46 -0.65 -2.87
C ALA A 53 14.17 -0.98 -4.34
N THR A 54 14.59 -2.16 -4.78
CA THR A 54 14.32 -2.69 -6.13
C THR A 54 13.29 -3.82 -6.13
N GLU A 55 13.00 -4.41 -4.97
CA GLU A 55 12.10 -5.53 -4.78
C GLU A 55 11.20 -5.31 -3.56
N LEU A 56 10.05 -5.97 -3.56
CA LEU A 56 9.08 -6.06 -2.47
C LEU A 56 8.49 -7.47 -2.45
N ALA A 57 8.58 -8.16 -1.32
CA ALA A 57 8.09 -9.51 -1.08
C ALA A 57 8.62 -10.58 -2.07
N GLY A 58 9.83 -10.35 -2.61
CA GLY A 58 10.47 -11.21 -3.61
C GLY A 58 10.07 -10.90 -5.06
N GLU A 59 9.32 -9.82 -5.29
CA GLU A 59 8.95 -9.35 -6.63
C GLU A 59 9.63 -8.02 -6.97
N LYS A 60 10.02 -7.84 -8.22
CA LYS A 60 10.56 -6.56 -8.72
C LYS A 60 9.53 -5.45 -8.56
N ILE A 61 9.98 -4.30 -8.05
CA ILE A 61 9.16 -3.08 -8.01
C ILE A 61 8.95 -2.56 -9.44
N GLU A 62 7.69 -2.42 -9.84
CA GLU A 62 7.27 -1.91 -11.14
C GLU A 62 7.03 -0.41 -11.10
N ALA A 63 6.56 0.12 -9.96
CA ALA A 63 6.35 1.54 -9.78
C ALA A 63 6.53 1.98 -8.33
N MET A 64 7.02 3.20 -8.17
CA MET A 64 7.09 3.90 -6.89
C MET A 64 6.54 5.30 -7.08
N LEU A 65 5.46 5.61 -6.35
CA LEU A 65 4.59 6.75 -6.64
C LEU A 65 4.44 7.60 -5.38
N THR A 66 4.68 8.91 -5.52
CA THR A 66 4.39 9.93 -4.51
C THR A 66 3.33 10.93 -5.00
N THR A 67 2.94 10.81 -6.27
CA THR A 67 1.80 11.50 -6.90
C THR A 67 0.84 10.48 -7.51
N ALA A 68 -0.43 10.84 -7.62
CA ALA A 68 -1.45 10.00 -8.23
C ALA A 68 -1.33 10.05 -9.76
N PRO A 69 -1.24 8.90 -10.46
CA PRO A 69 -1.02 8.88 -11.91
C PRO A 69 -2.18 9.47 -12.73
N GLY A 70 -3.40 9.47 -12.18
CA GLY A 70 -4.59 9.96 -12.90
C GLY A 70 -4.70 11.49 -12.99
N ASN A 71 -4.10 12.24 -12.05
CA ASN A 71 -4.25 13.69 -11.98
C ASN A 71 -3.00 14.45 -11.49
N GLY A 72 -1.90 13.75 -11.20
CA GLY A 72 -0.66 14.34 -10.71
C GLY A 72 -0.71 14.87 -9.28
N ALA A 73 -1.83 14.74 -8.56
CA ALA A 73 -1.95 15.27 -7.21
C ALA A 73 -1.02 14.51 -6.25
N PRO A 74 -0.38 15.19 -5.27
CA PRO A 74 0.47 14.53 -4.29
C PRO A 74 -0.33 13.55 -3.42
N LEU A 75 0.22 12.37 -3.18
CA LEU A 75 -0.39 11.37 -2.30
C LEU A 75 -0.24 11.75 -0.82
N GLY A 76 0.78 12.56 -0.50
CA GLY A 76 1.20 12.84 0.87
C GLY A 76 1.71 11.57 1.55
N GLY A 77 2.56 10.83 0.84
CA GLY A 77 3.02 9.50 1.22
C GLY A 77 3.64 8.76 0.03
N LEU A 78 3.77 7.44 0.17
CA LEU A 78 4.39 6.56 -0.83
C LEU A 78 3.43 5.44 -1.22
N LYS A 79 3.38 5.08 -2.50
CA LYS A 79 2.82 3.82 -2.99
C LYS A 79 3.88 3.05 -3.77
N VAL A 80 4.07 1.78 -3.44
CA VAL A 80 4.99 0.86 -4.14
C VAL A 80 4.16 -0.27 -4.75
N VAL A 81 4.41 -0.57 -6.02
CA VAL A 81 3.65 -1.54 -6.80
C VAL A 81 4.59 -2.60 -7.38
N THR A 82 4.17 -3.85 -7.28
CA THR A 82 4.76 -5.03 -7.93
C THR A 82 3.67 -5.72 -8.73
N LYS A 83 4.06 -6.76 -9.48
CA LYS A 83 3.12 -7.52 -10.31
C LYS A 83 1.93 -8.10 -9.52
N ASN A 84 2.16 -8.71 -8.35
CA ASN A 84 1.10 -9.40 -7.60
C ASN A 84 0.77 -8.74 -6.25
N GLY A 85 1.21 -7.52 -6.01
CA GLY A 85 0.88 -6.81 -4.79
C GLY A 85 1.38 -5.38 -4.74
N TRP A 86 0.91 -4.65 -3.75
CA TRP A 86 1.30 -3.27 -3.52
C TRP A 86 1.15 -2.90 -2.05
N PHE A 87 1.85 -1.85 -1.64
CA PHE A 87 1.50 -1.13 -0.41
C PHE A 87 1.44 0.37 -0.65
N ALA A 88 0.67 1.07 0.17
CA ALA A 88 0.67 2.52 0.26
C ALA A 88 0.78 2.96 1.71
N ALA A 89 1.65 3.92 2.00
CA ALA A 89 1.88 4.46 3.32
C ALA A 89 1.57 5.95 3.37
N ARG A 90 0.79 6.37 4.37
CA ARG A 90 0.41 7.78 4.59
C ARG A 90 0.41 8.11 6.07
N PRO A 91 0.86 9.31 6.48
CA PRO A 91 0.80 9.73 7.87
C PRO A 91 -0.68 9.90 8.31
N SER A 92 -1.00 9.54 9.55
CA SER A 92 -2.31 9.81 10.13
C SER A 92 -2.48 11.31 10.36
N GLY A 93 -3.66 11.85 10.04
CA GLY A 93 -3.97 13.28 10.26
C GLY A 93 -4.22 13.61 11.74
N THR A 94 -4.56 12.61 12.56
CA THR A 94 -5.06 12.81 13.93
C THR A 94 -4.23 12.12 15.01
N GLU A 95 -3.42 11.13 14.65
CA GLU A 95 -2.72 10.24 15.60
C GLU A 95 -1.22 10.20 15.31
N GLU A 96 -0.41 9.80 16.30
CA GLU A 96 1.05 9.58 16.19
C GLU A 96 1.37 8.23 15.53
N VAL A 97 0.73 7.98 14.39
CA VAL A 97 0.92 6.79 13.57
C VAL A 97 0.96 7.18 12.08
N TYR A 98 1.53 6.31 11.27
CA TYR A 98 1.26 6.26 9.84
C TYR A 98 0.54 4.94 9.52
N LYS A 99 -0.25 4.95 8.45
CA LYS A 99 -1.08 3.83 8.01
C LYS A 99 -0.45 3.19 6.79
N ILE A 100 -0.32 1.87 6.81
CA ILE A 100 0.05 1.06 5.65
C ILE A 100 -1.19 0.32 5.17
N TYR A 101 -1.54 0.55 3.92
CA TYR A 101 -2.54 -0.21 3.17
C TYR A 101 -1.79 -1.19 2.28
N ALA A 102 -2.13 -2.47 2.30
CA ALA A 102 -1.46 -3.47 1.47
C ALA A 102 -2.46 -4.46 0.87
N GLU A 103 -2.13 -4.93 -0.32
CA GLU A 103 -2.90 -5.94 -1.04
C GLU A 103 -1.95 -6.96 -1.67
N SER A 104 -2.37 -8.21 -1.73
CA SER A 104 -1.69 -9.25 -2.49
C SER A 104 -2.66 -10.18 -3.22
N PHE A 105 -2.30 -10.53 -4.44
CA PHE A 105 -2.95 -11.58 -5.25
C PHE A 105 -2.36 -12.98 -5.02
N LEU A 106 -1.35 -13.11 -4.16
CA LEU A 106 -0.69 -14.39 -3.83
C LEU A 106 -1.07 -14.93 -2.43
N GLY A 107 -2.05 -14.31 -1.76
CA GLY A 107 -2.59 -14.76 -0.48
C GLY A 107 -1.93 -14.14 0.75
N GLU A 108 -2.39 -14.58 1.93
CA GLU A 108 -2.11 -13.92 3.21
C GLU A 108 -0.62 -13.91 3.60
N ASP A 109 0.11 -14.99 3.33
CA ASP A 109 1.54 -15.05 3.65
C ASP A 109 2.33 -14.02 2.83
N HIS A 110 1.96 -13.84 1.56
CA HIS A 110 2.57 -12.82 0.72
C HIS A 110 2.19 -11.41 1.19
N LEU A 111 0.92 -11.19 1.57
CA LEU A 111 0.47 -9.92 2.16
C LEU A 111 1.26 -9.56 3.43
N LYS A 112 1.48 -10.53 4.34
CA LYS A 112 2.28 -10.32 5.54
C LYS A 112 3.73 -9.95 5.21
N ARG A 113 4.33 -10.56 4.18
CA ARG A 113 5.67 -10.16 3.69
C ARG A 113 5.68 -8.73 3.16
N ILE A 114 4.69 -8.35 2.35
CA ILE A 114 4.53 -6.97 1.85
C ILE A 114 4.48 -5.99 3.03
N GLN A 115 3.64 -6.26 4.04
CA GLN A 115 3.49 -5.40 5.21
C GLN A 115 4.80 -5.24 6.00
N GLN A 116 5.50 -6.35 6.26
CA GLN A 116 6.76 -6.35 7.00
C GLN A 116 7.86 -5.58 6.27
N GLU A 117 7.97 -5.79 4.95
CA GLU A 117 8.96 -5.09 4.14
C GLU A 117 8.61 -3.61 3.95
N ALA A 118 7.31 -3.27 3.82
CA ALA A 118 6.84 -1.90 3.78
C ALA A 118 7.25 -1.13 5.04
N GLN A 119 7.01 -1.69 6.24
CA GLN A 119 7.45 -1.07 7.50
C GLN A 119 8.96 -0.86 7.52
N LYS A 120 9.74 -1.90 7.19
CA LYS A 120 11.21 -1.81 7.16
C LYS A 120 11.71 -0.74 6.19
N LEU A 121 11.12 -0.67 5.00
CA LEU A 121 11.47 0.29 3.96
C LEU A 121 11.20 1.71 4.45
N ILE A 122 10.03 1.96 5.04
CA ILE A 122 9.67 3.29 5.56
C ILE A 122 10.58 3.67 6.73
N SER A 123 10.82 2.76 7.69
CA SER A 123 11.74 3.03 8.81
C SER A 123 13.15 3.41 8.34
N ARG A 124 13.68 2.76 7.29
CA ARG A 124 14.98 3.13 6.69
C ARG A 124 14.99 4.54 6.11
N THR A 125 13.86 5.01 5.55
CA THR A 125 13.77 6.39 5.06
C THR A 125 13.83 7.40 6.20
N PHE A 126 13.25 7.08 7.37
CA PHE A 126 13.33 7.93 8.57
C PHE A 126 14.75 7.99 9.12
N GLU A 127 15.42 6.84 9.23
CA GLU A 127 16.82 6.76 9.66
C GLU A 127 17.75 7.55 8.71
N SER A 128 17.57 7.41 7.40
CA SER A 128 18.39 8.11 6.40
C SER A 128 18.16 9.63 6.42
N ALA A 129 16.97 10.08 6.84
CA ALA A 129 16.64 11.48 7.03
C ALA A 129 17.05 12.02 8.42
N GLY A 130 17.62 11.19 9.30
CA GLY A 130 18.10 11.58 10.62
C GLY A 130 17.00 11.78 11.67
N ALA A 131 15.81 11.18 11.48
CA ALA A 131 14.73 11.27 12.47
C ALA A 131 15.09 10.51 13.76
N ALA A 132 14.72 11.08 14.91
CA ALA A 132 14.76 10.35 16.17
C ALA A 132 13.68 9.25 16.17
N LYS A 133 14.06 8.04 16.57
CA LYS A 133 13.15 6.87 16.59
C LYS A 133 12.01 7.07 17.59
N ALA A 134 10.79 6.71 17.16
CA ALA A 134 9.62 6.55 18.01
C ALA A 134 9.75 5.41 19.03
#